data_AF-A0A1I5B7W6-F1
#
_entry.id   AF-A0A1I5B7W6-F1
#
_cell.length_a   1.000
_cell.length_b   1.000
_cell.length_c   1.000
_cell.angle_alpha   90.00
_cell.angle_beta   90.00
_cell.angle_gamma   90.00
#
_symmetry.space_group_name_H-M   'P 1'
#
loop_
_entity.id
_entity.type
_entity.pdbx_description
1 polymer ?
#
loop_
_entity_poly.entity_id
_entity_poly.type
_entity_poly.pdbx_seq_one_letter_code
_entity_poly.pdbx_strand_id
1 'polypeptide(L)'
;MIEEEINWEDFIKDEELRATRSKSGKLGGRPKKESSDRKSKSIYIRVSEEEFLMLQKKVVASGQNQSQYCRNVLLNSSVAPIIQSVSRDQELQSFRTNFSRISNYMKFKDPLLNLEVIKVIEKMNRYLDDRNRENHEGKY
;
A
#
# COMPACT_ATOMS: atom_id res chain seq x y z
N MET A 1 29.87 52.48 23.49
CA MET A 1 28.90 51.64 24.22
C MET A 1 27.62 52.44 24.25
N ILE A 2 26.58 52.00 23.56
CA ILE A 2 25.28 52.67 23.55
C ILE A 2 24.46 51.93 24.61
N GLU A 3 24.19 52.59 25.73
CA GLU A 3 23.23 52.11 26.72
C GLU A 3 21.85 52.33 26.13
N GLU A 4 21.15 51.24 25.80
CA GLU A 4 19.75 51.31 25.41
C GLU A 4 18.94 51.73 26.64
N GLU A 5 18.44 52.96 26.62
CA GLU A 5 17.55 53.50 27.65
C GLU A 5 16.25 52.69 27.64
N ILE A 6 16.03 51.91 28.69
CA ILE A 6 14.82 51.10 28.82
C ILE A 6 13.63 52.03 28.97
N ASN A 7 12.67 51.95 28.04
CA ASN A 7 11.39 52.63 28.16
C ASN A 7 10.56 51.97 29.28
N TRP A 8 10.61 52.57 30.46
CA TRP A 8 9.95 52.08 31.66
C TRP A 8 8.41 52.06 31.55
N GLU A 9 7.82 52.89 30.70
CA GLU A 9 6.37 52.91 30.49
C GLU A 9 5.89 51.66 29.74
N ASP A 10 6.65 51.25 28.71
CA ASP A 10 6.37 50.03 27.95
C ASP A 10 6.59 48.78 28.81
N PHE A 11 7.62 48.79 29.66
CA PHE A 11 7.89 47.68 30.59
C PHE A 11 6.74 47.48 31.59
N ILE A 12 6.24 48.56 32.20
CA ILE A 12 5.12 48.48 33.17
C ILE A 12 3.85 47.99 32.47
N LYS A 13 3.58 48.46 31.25
CA LYS A 13 2.41 48.07 30.47
C LYS A 13 2.43 46.58 30.09
N ASP A 14 3.59 46.06 29.70
CA ASP A 14 3.78 44.63 29.43
C ASP A 14 3.62 43.77 30.69
N GLU A 15 4.12 44.24 31.82
CA GLU A 15 4.04 43.52 33.09
C GLU A 15 2.60 43.49 33.64
N GLU A 16 1.83 44.58 33.48
CA GLU A 16 0.39 44.62 33.77
C GLU A 16 -0.42 43.69 32.85
N LEU A 17 -0.07 43.63 31.55
CA LEU A 17 -0.65 42.68 30.60
C LEU A 17 -0.35 41.22 30.96
N ARG A 18 0.85 40.93 31.47
CA ARG A 18 1.21 39.59 31.98
C ARG A 18 0.48 39.24 33.26
N ALA A 19 0.37 40.18 34.20
CA ALA A 19 -0.33 39.99 35.47
C ALA A 19 -1.86 39.80 35.28
N THR A 20 -2.46 40.46 34.29
CA THR A 20 -3.88 40.29 33.94
C THR A 20 -4.15 38.98 33.20
N ARG A 21 -3.25 38.55 32.30
CA ARG A 21 -3.29 37.23 31.65
C ARG A 21 -3.18 36.07 32.66
N SER A 22 -2.36 36.21 33.70
CA SER A 22 -2.18 35.17 34.73
C SER A 22 -3.37 35.02 35.67
N LYS A 23 -4.14 36.11 35.91
CA LYS A 23 -5.30 36.09 36.82
C LYS A 23 -6.63 35.69 36.16
N SER A 24 -6.75 35.71 34.82
CA SER A 24 -8.03 35.50 34.12
C SER A 24 -8.01 34.47 32.98
N GLY A 25 -6.87 33.87 32.64
CA GLY A 25 -6.78 32.89 31.56
C GLY A 25 -6.89 31.45 32.05
N LYS A 26 -8.03 30.78 31.87
CA LYS A 26 -7.98 29.35 31.56
C LYS A 26 -7.14 29.26 30.29
N LEU A 27 -5.87 28.88 30.41
CA LEU A 27 -4.99 28.60 29.28
C LEU A 27 -5.77 27.64 28.38
N GLY A 28 -6.28 28.14 27.26
CA GLY A 28 -7.22 27.41 26.42
C GLY A 28 -6.63 26.06 26.08
N GLY A 29 -7.13 25.01 26.72
CA GLY A 29 -6.69 23.66 26.44
C GLY A 29 -6.97 23.37 24.96
N ARG A 30 -6.07 22.62 24.31
CA ARG A 30 -6.31 22.13 22.95
C ARG A 30 -7.71 21.53 22.91
N PRO A 31 -8.58 21.95 21.95
CA PRO A 31 -9.92 21.40 21.83
C PRO A 31 -9.86 19.87 21.86
N LYS A 32 -10.72 19.26 22.68
CA LYS A 32 -10.79 17.80 22.76
C LYS A 32 -11.15 17.31 21.36
N LYS A 33 -10.27 16.52 20.75
CA LYS A 33 -10.59 15.81 19.52
C LYS A 33 -11.79 14.90 19.76
N GLU A 34 -12.71 14.88 18.80
CA GLU A 34 -13.82 13.93 18.74
C GLU A 34 -13.30 12.49 18.75
N SER A 35 -14.13 11.55 19.19
CA SER A 35 -13.75 10.13 19.28
C SER A 35 -13.28 9.57 17.93
N SER A 36 -13.89 10.01 16.83
CA SER A 36 -13.54 9.65 15.46
C SER A 36 -12.14 10.11 15.02
N ASP A 37 -11.66 11.23 15.56
CA ASP A 37 -10.37 11.83 15.20
C ASP A 37 -9.20 11.34 16.05
N ARG A 38 -9.51 10.56 17.10
CA ARG A 38 -8.51 10.00 18.02
C ARG A 38 -7.88 8.74 17.44
N LYS A 39 -6.70 8.93 16.87
CA LYS A 39 -5.79 7.84 16.47
C LYS A 39 -5.13 7.26 17.72
N SER A 40 -5.72 6.21 18.30
CA SER A 40 -5.29 5.56 19.55
C SER A 40 -4.52 4.25 19.36
N LYS A 41 -4.42 3.76 18.12
CA LYS A 41 -3.72 2.51 17.76
C LYS A 41 -2.44 2.82 16.99
N SER A 42 -1.41 2.00 17.22
CA SER A 42 -0.10 2.11 16.58
C SER A 42 0.20 0.88 15.75
N ILE A 43 0.85 1.08 14.60
CA ILE A 43 1.38 0.01 13.73
C ILE A 43 2.87 0.29 13.56
N TYR A 44 3.70 -0.73 13.78
CA TYR A 44 5.14 -0.66 13.59
C TYR A 44 5.51 -1.44 12.33
N ILE A 45 6.19 -0.77 11.41
CA ILE A 45 6.66 -1.36 10.14
C ILE A 45 8.18 -1.18 10.13
N ARG A 46 8.92 -2.30 10.05
CA ARG A 46 10.36 -2.27 9.83
C ARG A 46 10.60 -2.21 8.33
N VAL A 47 11.50 -1.32 7.91
CA VAL A 47 11.87 -1.11 6.51
C VAL A 47 13.38 -1.11 6.40
N SER A 48 13.90 -1.47 5.23
CA SER A 48 15.30 -1.28 4.89
C SER A 48 15.62 0.21 4.71
N GLU A 49 16.91 0.53 4.64
CA GLU A 49 17.36 1.91 4.41
C GLU A 49 16.91 2.43 3.03
N GLU A 50 16.97 1.59 2.00
CA GLU A 50 16.51 1.93 0.66
C GLU A 50 14.99 2.19 0.61
N GLU A 51 14.21 1.33 1.26
CA GLU A 51 12.76 1.49 1.38
C GLU A 51 12.41 2.78 2.13
N PHE A 52 13.17 3.12 3.17
CA PHE A 52 12.99 4.36 3.92
C PHE A 52 13.25 5.61 3.05
N LEU A 53 14.32 5.60 2.26
CA LEU A 53 14.63 6.70 1.33
C LEU A 53 13.55 6.85 0.25
N MET A 54 13.06 5.75 -0.30
CA MET A 54 11.95 5.79 -1.25
C MET A 54 10.66 6.34 -0.61
N LEU A 55 10.36 5.92 0.61
CA LEU A 55 9.21 6.42 1.35
C LEU A 55 9.31 7.94 1.58
N GLN A 56 10.47 8.43 2.00
CA GLN A 56 10.72 9.88 2.17
C GLN A 56 10.46 10.67 0.90
N LYS A 57 10.98 10.21 -0.25
CA LYS A 57 10.74 10.87 -1.55
C LYS A 57 9.24 10.94 -1.87
N LYS A 58 8.51 9.85 -1.65
CA LYS A 58 7.05 9.79 -1.88
C LYS A 58 6.26 10.70 -0.93
N VAL A 59 6.65 10.76 0.34
CA VAL A 59 6.05 11.64 1.35
C VAL A 59 6.23 13.10 0.93
N VAL A 60 7.46 13.52 0.59
CA VAL A 60 7.76 14.87 0.12
C VAL A 60 6.94 15.22 -1.12
N ALA A 61 6.90 14.33 -2.12
CA ALA A 61 6.13 14.54 -3.34
C ALA A 61 4.61 14.69 -3.08
N SER A 62 4.08 14.03 -2.04
CA SER A 62 2.66 14.11 -1.68
C SER A 62 2.26 15.39 -0.94
N GLY A 63 3.22 16.15 -0.41
CA GLY A 63 2.96 17.30 0.47
C GLY A 63 2.33 16.93 1.83
N GLN A 64 2.23 15.65 2.16
CA GLN A 64 1.66 15.16 3.41
C GLN A 64 2.75 14.85 4.44
N ASN A 65 2.39 14.81 5.73
CA ASN A 65 3.31 14.25 6.73
C ASN A 65 3.36 12.71 6.59
N GLN A 66 4.45 12.10 7.03
CA GLN A 66 4.68 10.65 6.88
C GLN A 66 3.53 9.79 7.44
N SER A 67 2.97 10.14 8.61
CA SER A 67 1.86 9.39 9.22
C SER A 67 0.51 9.60 8.52
N GLN A 68 0.31 10.68 7.78
CA GLN A 68 -0.85 10.91 6.92
C GLN A 68 -0.68 10.14 5.63
N TYR A 69 0.49 10.26 4.99
CA TYR A 69 0.83 9.53 3.78
C TYR A 69 0.67 8.03 3.95
N CYS A 70 1.32 7.44 4.95
CA CYS A 70 1.22 5.99 5.19
C CYS A 70 -0.22 5.55 5.47
N ARG A 71 -0.99 6.32 6.24
CA ARG A 71 -2.40 5.97 6.50
C ARG A 71 -3.24 6.04 5.24
N ASN A 72 -3.06 7.10 4.44
CA ASN A 72 -3.80 7.30 3.21
C ASN A 72 -3.52 6.15 2.23
N VAL A 73 -2.24 5.82 2.03
CA VAL A 73 -1.85 4.70 1.18
C VAL A 73 -2.39 3.39 1.72
N LEU A 74 -2.24 3.07 3.02
CA LEU A 74 -2.68 1.79 3.58
C LEU A 74 -4.21 1.59 3.57
N LEU A 75 -5.00 2.66 3.64
CA LEU A 75 -6.47 2.56 3.68
C LEU A 75 -7.12 2.70 2.31
N ASN A 76 -6.52 3.50 1.42
CA ASN A 76 -7.13 3.86 0.14
C ASN A 76 -6.42 3.20 -1.05
N SER A 77 -5.30 2.51 -0.86
CA SER A 77 -4.76 1.67 -1.92
C SER A 77 -5.69 0.49 -2.15
N SER A 78 -6.11 0.31 -3.40
CA SER A 78 -6.71 -0.93 -3.83
C SER A 78 -5.60 -1.97 -3.93
N VAL A 79 -5.52 -2.88 -2.95
CA VAL A 79 -4.80 -4.14 -3.17
C VAL A 79 -5.69 -4.96 -4.08
N ALA A 80 -5.26 -5.21 -5.32
CA ALA A 80 -5.95 -6.17 -6.17
C ALA A 80 -6.07 -7.48 -5.38
N PRO A 81 -7.29 -7.98 -5.10
CA PRO A 81 -7.44 -9.22 -4.38
C PRO A 81 -6.64 -10.28 -5.14
N ILE A 82 -5.75 -10.97 -4.43
CA ILE A 82 -5.06 -12.13 -4.98
C ILE A 82 -6.19 -13.08 -5.37
N ILE A 83 -6.46 -13.17 -6.67
CA ILE A 83 -7.49 -14.03 -7.21
C ILE A 83 -7.14 -15.44 -6.69
N GLN A 84 -8.09 -16.08 -6.02
CA GLN A 84 -8.01 -17.48 -5.60
C GLN A 84 -8.01 -18.44 -6.82
N SER A 85 -7.31 -18.10 -7.90
CA SER A 85 -7.25 -18.88 -9.14
C SER A 85 -6.23 -20.00 -9.09
N VAL A 86 -5.36 -20.02 -8.07
CA VAL A 86 -4.28 -21.01 -7.92
C VAL A 86 -4.81 -22.44 -7.95
N SER A 87 -5.99 -22.71 -7.39
CA SER A 87 -6.57 -24.07 -7.41
C SER A 87 -7.03 -24.51 -8.81
N ARG A 88 -7.70 -23.63 -9.57
CA ARG A 88 -8.16 -23.96 -10.93
C ARG A 88 -6.97 -24.13 -11.88
N ASP A 89 -5.93 -23.31 -11.73
CA ASP A 89 -4.75 -23.38 -12.61
C ASP A 89 -3.94 -24.67 -12.38
N GLN A 90 -3.91 -25.18 -11.14
CA GLN A 90 -3.35 -26.50 -10.82
C GLN A 90 -4.14 -27.64 -11.47
N GLU A 91 -5.47 -27.60 -11.45
CA GLU A 91 -6.30 -28.61 -12.13
C GLU A 91 -6.05 -28.61 -13.64
N LEU A 92 -5.99 -27.45 -14.29
CA LEU A 92 -5.70 -27.33 -15.72
C LEU A 92 -4.32 -27.90 -16.08
N GLN A 93 -3.30 -27.66 -15.25
CA GLN A 93 -1.97 -28.25 -15.45
C GLN A 93 -2.02 -29.79 -15.31
N SER A 94 -2.78 -30.30 -14.35
CA SER A 94 -2.95 -31.74 -14.16
C SER A 94 -3.59 -32.42 -15.38
N PHE A 95 -4.63 -31.80 -15.95
CA PHE A 95 -5.28 -32.28 -17.17
C PHE A 95 -4.32 -32.28 -18.35
N ARG A 96 -3.56 -31.19 -18.55
CA ARG A 96 -2.52 -31.10 -19.60
C ARG A 96 -1.52 -32.26 -19.51
N THR A 97 -1.00 -32.54 -18.31
CA THR A 97 -0.06 -33.65 -18.10
C THR A 97 -0.70 -35.00 -18.42
N ASN A 98 -1.95 -35.22 -18.01
CA ASN A 98 -2.68 -36.46 -18.28
C ASN A 98 -2.92 -36.64 -19.79
N PHE A 99 -3.33 -35.60 -20.50
CA PHE A 99 -3.50 -35.65 -21.96
C PHE A 99 -2.17 -35.88 -22.68
N SER A 100 -1.06 -35.31 -22.21
CA SER A 100 0.26 -35.60 -22.79
C SER A 100 0.63 -37.08 -22.66
N ARG A 101 0.36 -37.70 -21.50
CA ARG A 101 0.54 -39.14 -21.30
C ARG A 101 -0.32 -39.95 -22.25
N ILE A 102 -1.61 -39.62 -22.36
CA ILE A 102 -2.56 -40.27 -23.26
C ILE A 102 -2.09 -40.19 -24.72
N SER A 103 -1.71 -39.00 -25.18
CA SER A 103 -1.16 -38.78 -26.52
C SER A 103 0.05 -39.70 -26.77
N ASN A 104 1.02 -39.74 -25.86
CA ASN A 104 2.19 -40.60 -26.00
C ASN A 104 1.83 -42.09 -26.10
N TYR A 105 0.85 -42.57 -25.33
CA TYR A 105 0.36 -43.95 -25.42
C TYR A 105 -0.33 -44.27 -26.76
N MET A 106 -0.99 -43.28 -27.37
CA MET A 106 -1.80 -43.46 -28.59
C MET A 106 -1.07 -43.09 -29.87
N LYS A 107 0.10 -42.44 -29.79
CA LYS A 107 0.85 -41.84 -30.91
C LYS A 107 1.03 -42.72 -32.14
N PHE A 108 1.13 -44.03 -31.94
CA PHE A 108 1.34 -45.00 -33.01
C PHE A 108 0.18 -46.00 -33.18
N LYS A 109 -0.85 -45.92 -32.32
CA LYS A 109 -2.02 -46.82 -32.36
C LYS A 109 -3.24 -46.20 -33.02
N ASP A 110 -3.45 -44.90 -32.79
CA ASP A 110 -4.52 -44.13 -33.42
C ASP A 110 -4.05 -42.68 -33.64
N PRO A 111 -3.56 -42.37 -34.85
CA PRO A 111 -3.07 -41.02 -35.17
C PRO A 111 -4.15 -39.94 -35.12
N LEU A 112 -5.40 -40.27 -35.43
CA LEU A 112 -6.50 -39.30 -35.42
C LEU A 112 -6.85 -38.91 -33.99
N LEU A 113 -6.98 -39.90 -33.11
CA LEU A 113 -7.21 -39.65 -31.68
C LEU A 113 -6.02 -38.91 -31.04
N ASN A 114 -4.78 -39.22 -31.44
CA ASN A 114 -3.61 -38.49 -30.99
C ASN A 114 -3.67 -36.99 -31.37
N LEU A 115 -4.07 -36.68 -32.61
CA LEU A 115 -4.23 -35.30 -33.09
C LEU A 115 -5.29 -34.54 -32.29
N GLU A 116 -6.40 -35.18 -31.94
CA GLU A 116 -7.43 -34.56 -31.08
C GLU A 116 -6.90 -34.22 -29.70
N VAL A 117 -6.12 -35.11 -29.08
CA VAL A 117 -5.50 -34.88 -27.77
C VAL A 117 -4.47 -33.74 -27.84
N ILE A 118 -3.68 -33.65 -28.91
CA ILE A 118 -2.74 -32.54 -29.12
C ILE A 118 -3.49 -31.20 -29.18
N LYS A 119 -4.61 -31.13 -29.93
CA LYS A 119 -5.44 -29.92 -30.02
C LYS A 119 -5.97 -29.47 -28.65
N VAL A 120 -6.31 -30.40 -27.76
CA VAL A 120 -6.73 -30.09 -26.39
C VAL A 120 -5.56 -29.51 -25.59
N ILE A 121 -4.38 -30.12 -25.65
CA ILE A 121 -3.17 -29.63 -24.98
C ILE A 121 -2.82 -28.20 -25.42
N GLU A 122 -2.88 -27.92 -26.72
CA GLU A 122 -2.61 -26.59 -27.27
C GLU A 122 -3.60 -25.53 -26.81
N LYS A 123 -4.90 -25.87 -26.73
CA LYS A 123 -5.92 -24.96 -26.17
C LYS A 123 -5.66 -24.65 -24.70
N MET A 124 -5.27 -25.66 -23.91
CA MET A 124 -4.96 -25.48 -22.49
C MET A 124 -3.70 -24.62 -22.30
N ASN A 125 -2.66 -24.84 -23.10
CA ASN A 125 -1.44 -24.02 -23.04
C ASN A 125 -1.75 -22.54 -23.32
N ARG A 126 -2.50 -22.25 -24.39
CA ARG A 126 -2.90 -20.87 -24.72
C ARG A 126 -3.64 -20.20 -23.58
N TYR A 127 -4.64 -20.88 -23.01
CA TYR A 127 -5.38 -20.34 -21.88
C TYR A 127 -4.49 -20.04 -20.66
N LEU A 128 -3.54 -20.92 -20.35
CA LEU A 128 -2.60 -20.73 -19.24
C LEU A 128 -1.62 -19.59 -19.51
N ASP A 129 -1.12 -19.47 -20.75
CA ASP A 129 -0.20 -18.41 -21.15
C ASP A 129 -0.88 -17.04 -21.13
N ASP A 130 -2.11 -16.94 -21.63
CA ASP A 130 -2.91 -15.71 -21.61
C ASP A 130 -3.16 -15.25 -20.16
N ARG A 131 -3.58 -16.17 -19.28
CA ARG A 131 -3.74 -15.90 -17.82
C ARG A 131 -2.44 -15.47 -17.15
N ASN A 132 -1.33 -16.10 -17.50
CA ASN A 132 -0.03 -15.74 -16.92
C ASN A 132 0.39 -14.32 -17.35
N ARG A 133 0.16 -13.94 -18.62
CA ARG A 133 0.44 -12.58 -19.10
C ARG A 133 -0.41 -11.53 -18.39
N GLU A 134 -1.70 -11.77 -18.24
CA GLU A 134 -2.61 -10.88 -17.49
C GLU A 134 -2.14 -10.65 -16.03
N ASN A 135 -1.63 -11.70 -15.37
CA ASN A 135 -1.07 -11.60 -14.02
C ASN A 135 0.26 -10.80 -13.93
N HIS A 136 1.01 -10.70 -15.03
CA HIS A 136 2.26 -9.96 -15.10
C HIS A 136 2.05 -8.47 -15.46
N GLU A 137 1.05 -8.14 -16.28
CA GLU A 137 0.77 -6.77 -16.72
C GLU A 137 0.03 -5.93 -15.66
N GLY A 138 -0.69 -6.55 -14.72
CA GLY A 138 -1.33 -5.85 -13.59
C GLY A 138 -0.40 -5.39 -12.46
N LYS A 139 0.93 -5.44 -12.66
CA LYS A 139 1.96 -5.08 -11.67
C LYS A 139 2.74 -3.80 -12.04
N TYR A 140 2.07 -2.70 -12.39
CA TYR A 140 2.69 -1.38 -12.47
C TYR A 140 1.74 -0.28 -12.01
#